data_AF-A0A6A7YZ28-F1
#
_entry.id   AF-A0A6A7YZ28-F1
#
_cell.length_a   1.000
_cell.length_b   1.000
_cell.length_c   1.000
_cell.angle_alpha   90.00
_cell.angle_beta   90.00
_cell.angle_gamma   90.00
#
_symmetry.space_group_name_H-M   'P 1'
#
loop_
_entity.id
_entity.type
_entity.pdbx_description
1 polymer ?
#
loop_
_entity_poly.entity_id
_entity_poly.type
_entity_poly.pdbx_seq_one_letter_code
_entity_poly.pdbx_strand_id
1 'polypeptide(L)'
;MPDLTLQNPTPFGQSFTGEPLFSVNPGIPIKLALELTAQLLGSAAVLSAESQLASPQTSHSLTFASLQLVEMSKGLIDATLDSVVQAQSVK
;
A
#
# COMPACT_ATOMS: atom_id res chain seq x y z
N MET A 1 9.20 -19.31 -22.39
CA MET A 1 8.97 -18.36 -21.27
C MET A 1 7.89 -17.41 -21.76
N PRO A 2 6.68 -17.38 -21.17
CA PRO A 2 5.70 -16.40 -21.59
C PRO A 2 6.22 -15.01 -21.20
N ASP A 3 6.13 -14.10 -22.15
CA ASP A 3 6.61 -12.73 -22.13
C ASP A 3 5.77 -11.90 -21.14
N LEU A 4 6.36 -11.45 -20.04
CA LEU A 4 5.72 -10.64 -18.99
C LEU A 4 5.70 -9.15 -19.40
N THR A 5 5.23 -8.85 -20.61
CA THR A 5 5.23 -7.49 -21.14
C THR A 5 4.35 -6.56 -20.28
N LEU A 6 5.01 -5.67 -19.56
CA LEU A 6 4.58 -4.29 -19.26
C LEU A 6 3.15 -4.13 -18.77
N GLN A 7 2.87 -4.69 -17.60
CA GLN A 7 1.81 -4.17 -16.77
C GLN A 7 2.42 -3.10 -15.86
N ASN A 8 2.27 -1.82 -16.25
CA ASN A 8 2.79 -0.68 -15.48
C ASN A 8 2.24 -0.74 -14.05
N PRO A 9 3.11 -0.84 -13.03
CA PRO A 9 2.69 -0.80 -11.64
C PRO A 9 1.98 0.53 -11.35
N THR A 10 0.86 0.50 -10.63
CA THR A 10 0.16 1.72 -10.20
C THR A 10 0.97 2.38 -9.09
N PRO A 11 1.51 3.59 -9.31
CA PRO A 11 2.30 4.29 -8.30
C PRO A 11 1.40 4.89 -7.23
N PHE A 12 1.86 4.89 -5.98
CA PHE A 12 1.15 5.46 -4.84
C PHE A 12 2.11 6.19 -3.89
N GLY A 13 1.57 7.26 -3.29
CA GLY A 13 2.35 8.19 -2.48
C GLY A 13 3.37 8.98 -3.30
N GLN A 14 3.90 10.04 -2.72
CA GLN A 14 5.02 10.81 -3.29
C GLN A 14 6.10 10.96 -2.24
N SER A 15 7.32 10.53 -2.58
CA SER A 15 8.51 10.82 -1.79
C SER A 15 8.88 12.30 -1.91
N PHE A 16 9.74 12.77 -1.01
CA PHE A 16 10.29 14.13 -1.08
C PHE A 16 11.04 14.41 -2.39
N THR A 17 11.49 13.36 -3.10
CA THR A 17 12.17 13.47 -4.40
C THR A 17 11.22 13.36 -5.59
N GLY A 18 9.91 13.25 -5.37
CA GLY A 18 8.88 13.14 -6.41
C GLY A 18 8.66 11.73 -6.94
N GLU A 19 9.47 10.76 -6.52
CA GLU A 19 9.31 9.34 -6.88
C GLU A 19 8.15 8.71 -6.11
N PRO A 20 7.43 7.72 -6.70
CA PRO A 20 6.43 6.95 -5.98
C PRO A 20 7.02 6.33 -4.72
N LEU A 21 6.27 6.37 -3.61
CA LEU A 21 6.71 5.70 -2.38
C LEU A 21 6.64 4.19 -2.53
N PHE A 22 5.66 3.71 -3.28
CA PHE A 22 5.52 2.31 -3.67
C PHE A 22 4.69 2.21 -4.93
N SER A 23 4.74 1.04 -5.57
CA SER A 23 3.86 0.74 -6.70
C SER A 23 3.25 -0.65 -6.55
N VAL A 24 2.03 -0.79 -7.03
CA VAL A 24 1.27 -2.05 -6.94
C VAL A 24 1.16 -2.65 -8.33
N ASN A 25 1.55 -3.92 -8.47
CA ASN A 25 1.35 -4.63 -9.72
C ASN A 25 -0.14 -4.82 -9.97
N PRO A 26 -0.62 -4.59 -11.21
CA PRO A 26 -2.02 -4.89 -11.54
C PRO A 26 -2.27 -6.40 -11.52
N GLY A 27 -3.53 -6.79 -11.33
CA GLY A 27 -3.91 -8.21 -11.33
C GLY A 27 -3.53 -9.00 -10.07
N ILE A 28 -3.18 -8.33 -8.96
CA ILE A 28 -2.99 -9.00 -7.67
C ILE A 28 -4.30 -9.70 -7.26
N PRO A 29 -4.27 -10.98 -6.87
CA PRO A 29 -5.46 -11.68 -6.39
C PRO A 29 -6.05 -10.98 -5.17
N ILE A 30 -7.38 -10.75 -5.17
CA ILE A 30 -8.07 -10.03 -4.09
C ILE A 30 -7.81 -10.62 -2.70
N LYS A 31 -7.68 -11.95 -2.58
CA LYS A 31 -7.34 -12.61 -1.33
C LYS A 31 -5.97 -12.16 -0.81
N LEU A 32 -4.96 -12.14 -1.69
CA LEU A 32 -3.61 -11.71 -1.35
C LEU A 32 -3.57 -10.22 -1.00
N ALA A 33 -4.31 -9.39 -1.74
CA ALA A 33 -4.44 -7.98 -1.45
C ALA A 33 -5.01 -7.73 -0.04
N LEU A 34 -6.09 -8.44 0.32
CA LEU A 34 -6.71 -8.33 1.65
C LEU A 34 -5.79 -8.81 2.77
N GLU A 35 -5.06 -9.92 2.57
CA GLU A 35 -4.09 -10.43 3.54
C GLU A 35 -2.97 -9.41 3.80
N LEU A 36 -2.39 -8.85 2.74
CA LEU A 36 -1.33 -7.84 2.83
C LEU A 36 -1.86 -6.53 3.46
N THR A 37 -3.05 -6.06 3.06
CA THR A 37 -3.69 -4.89 3.66
C THR A 37 -3.92 -5.09 5.17
N ALA A 38 -4.39 -6.26 5.59
CA ALA A 38 -4.57 -6.55 7.02
C ALA A 38 -3.25 -6.50 7.79
N GLN A 39 -2.16 -7.03 7.21
CA GLN A 39 -0.83 -6.99 7.81
C GLN A 39 -0.27 -5.56 7.92
N LEU A 40 -0.44 -4.75 6.88
CA LEU A 40 -0.02 -3.35 6.86
C LEU A 40 -0.79 -2.53 7.91
N LEU A 41 -2.12 -2.68 7.98
CA LEU A 41 -2.94 -2.00 8.98
C LEU A 41 -2.61 -2.45 10.41
N GLY A 42 -2.39 -3.74 10.63
CA GLY A 42 -1.96 -4.26 11.93
C GLY A 42 -0.62 -3.66 12.37
N SER A 43 0.33 -3.54 11.44
CA SER A 43 1.63 -2.88 11.72
C SER A 43 1.46 -1.38 12.00
N ALA A 44 0.61 -0.69 11.24
CA ALA A 44 0.31 0.73 11.46
C ALA A 44 -0.29 1.00 12.84
N ALA A 45 -1.16 0.11 13.30
CA ALA A 45 -1.78 0.19 14.63
C ALA A 45 -0.75 0.05 15.75
N VAL A 46 0.18 -0.92 15.63
CA VAL A 46 1.28 -1.11 16.60
C VAL A 46 2.17 0.14 16.65
N LEU A 47 2.63 0.64 15.49
CA LEU A 47 3.48 1.83 15.45
C LEU A 47 2.79 3.08 16.01
N SER A 48 1.48 3.21 15.79
CA SER A 48 0.69 4.32 16.32
C SER A 48 0.51 4.24 17.84
N ALA A 49 0.43 3.03 18.41
CA ALA A 49 0.42 2.85 19.86
C ALA A 49 1.80 3.15 20.47
N GLU A 50 2.88 2.68 19.84
CA GLU A 50 4.25 2.95 20.27
C GLU A 50 4.61 4.44 20.19
N SER A 51 4.07 5.17 19.21
CA SER A 51 4.35 6.60 19.05
C SER A 51 3.86 7.44 20.24
N GLN A 52 2.83 7.00 20.97
CA GLN A 52 2.31 7.69 22.15
C GLN A 52 3.24 7.57 23.37
N LEU A 53 4.09 6.53 23.40
CA LEU A 53 5.01 6.26 24.50
C LEU A 53 6.44 6.73 24.21
N ALA A 54 6.72 7.11 22.96
CA ALA A 54 8.05 7.43 22.48
C ALA A 54 8.46 8.89 22.80
N SER A 55 9.76 9.17 22.67
CA SER A 55 10.28 10.54 22.69
C SER A 55 9.69 11.36 21.52
N PRO A 56 9.66 12.70 21.57
CA PRO A 56 9.07 13.51 20.50
C PRO A 56 9.62 13.21 19.09
N GLN A 57 10.93 13.03 18.97
CA GLN A 57 11.58 12.72 17.69
C GLN A 57 11.17 11.32 17.19
N THR A 58 11.17 10.33 18.07
CA THR A 58 10.78 8.96 17.70
C THR A 58 9.29 8.86 17.41
N SER A 59 8.45 9.57 18.17
CA SER A 59 6.99 9.66 17.99
C SER A 59 6.64 10.19 16.61
N HIS A 60 7.32 11.24 16.15
CA HIS A 60 7.12 11.80 14.81
C HIS A 60 7.46 10.79 13.72
N SER A 61 8.61 10.10 13.83
CA SER A 61 9.01 9.06 12.88
C SER A 61 8.05 7.86 12.85
N LEU A 62 7.59 7.40 14.01
CA LEU A 62 6.62 6.30 14.12
C LEU A 62 5.25 6.67 13.55
N THR A 63 4.81 7.90 13.79
CA THR A 63 3.56 8.44 13.23
C THR A 63 3.65 8.56 11.71
N PHE A 64 4.79 9.02 11.18
CA PHE A 64 4.99 9.08 9.74
C PHE A 64 4.99 7.66 9.13
N ALA A 65 5.69 6.71 9.75
CA ALA A 65 5.70 5.32 9.29
C ALA A 65 4.30 4.69 9.33
N SER A 66 3.48 4.96 10.35
CA SER A 66 2.12 4.42 10.41
C SER A 66 1.22 5.00 9.32
N LEU A 67 1.33 6.30 9.02
CA LEU A 67 0.63 6.92 7.90
C LEU A 67 1.02 6.30 6.55
N GLN A 68 2.32 6.03 6.35
CA GLN A 68 2.81 5.39 5.12
C GLN A 68 2.24 3.97 4.95
N LEU A 69 2.13 3.20 6.03
CA LEU A 69 1.50 1.87 5.98
C LEU A 69 0.00 1.93 5.67
N VAL A 70 -0.71 2.98 6.14
CA VAL A 70 -2.11 3.23 5.80
C VAL A 70 -2.26 3.61 4.32
N GLU A 71 -1.38 4.46 3.79
CA GLU A 71 -1.35 4.81 2.37
C GLU A 71 -1.09 3.57 1.50
N MET A 72 -0.14 2.72 1.90
CA MET A 72 0.13 1.40 1.29
C MET A 72 -1.10 0.50 1.27
N SER A 73 -1.76 0.39 2.41
CA SER A 73 -2.98 -0.40 2.56
C SER A 73 -4.07 0.06 1.60
N LYS A 74 -4.27 1.38 1.48
CA LYS A 74 -5.25 1.96 0.58
C LYS A 74 -4.88 1.73 -0.88
N GLY A 75 -3.63 2.01 -1.27
CA GLY A 75 -3.20 1.84 -2.65
C GLY A 75 -3.31 0.40 -3.15
N LEU A 76 -3.04 -0.58 -2.28
CA LEU A 76 -3.23 -1.98 -2.60
C LEU A 76 -4.70 -2.34 -2.87
N ILE A 77 -5.63 -1.81 -2.07
CA ILE A 77 -7.07 -2.01 -2.28
C ILE A 77 -7.55 -1.30 -3.54
N ASP A 78 -7.13 -0.05 -3.78
CA ASP A 78 -7.52 0.73 -4.96
C ASP A 78 -7.07 0.02 -6.25
N ALA A 79 -5.81 -0.42 -6.32
CA ALA A 79 -5.29 -1.17 -7.48
C ALA A 79 -5.98 -2.53 -7.69
N THR A 80 -6.37 -3.18 -6.60
CA THR A 80 -7.13 -4.44 -6.64
C THR A 80 -8.55 -4.19 -7.14
N LEU A 81 -9.20 -3.12 -6.69
CA LEU A 81 -10.55 -2.74 -7.11
C LEU A 81 -10.56 -2.39 -8.60
N ASP A 82 -9.59 -1.60 -9.08
CA ASP A 82 -9.44 -1.28 -10.50
C ASP A 82 -9.30 -2.56 -11.34
N SER A 83 -8.53 -3.53 -10.86
CA SER A 83 -8.37 -4.84 -11.52
C SER A 83 -9.68 -5.62 -11.59
N VAL A 84 -10.50 -5.60 -10.51
CA VAL A 84 -11.81 -6.27 -10.48
C VAL A 84 -12.82 -5.59 -11.40
N VAL A 85 -12.88 -4.25 -11.40
CA VAL A 85 -13.78 -3.46 -12.25
C VAL A 85 -13.44 -3.68 -13.73
N GLN A 86 -12.15 -3.66 -14.10
CA GLN A 86 -11.72 -3.96 -15.46
C GLN A 86 -12.08 -5.39 -15.87
N ALA A 87 -11.93 -6.38 -14.99
CA ALA A 87 -12.34 -7.76 -15.28
C ALA A 87 -13.85 -7.93 -15.49
N GLN A 88 -14.68 -7.07 -14.90
CA GLN A 88 -16.14 -7.09 -15.09
C GLN A 88 -16.58 -6.37 -16.37
N SER A 89 -15.84 -5.36 -16.83
CA SER A 89 -16.14 -4.62 -18.07
C SER A 89 -15.85 -5.40 -19.36
N VAL A 90 -15.17 -6.55 -19.27
CA VAL A 90 -14.80 -7.42 -20.42
C VAL A 90 -15.80 -8.58 -20.60
N LYS A 91 -16.95 -8.55 -19.93
CA LYS A 91 -18.09 -9.46 -20.14
C LYS A 91 -19.26 -8.75 -20.79
#